data_AF-A0A223HZ07-F1
#
_entry.id   AF-A0A223HZ07-F1
#
_cell.length_a   1.000
_cell.length_b   1.000
_cell.length_c   1.000
_cell.angle_alpha   90.00
_cell.angle_beta   90.00
_cell.angle_gamma   90.00
#
_symmetry.space_group_name_H-M   'P 1'
#
loop_
_entity.id
_entity.type
_entity.pdbx_description
1 polymer ?
#
loop_
_entity_poly.entity_id
_entity_poly.type
_entity_poly.pdbx_seq_one_letter_code
_entity_poly.pdbx_strand_id
1 'polypeptide(L)'
;MYFTMAQKANKLLLKYNITDFPINTEIIDCIIENEGLEIEFTDSIKKAIIIDNTIYMSKPDNTHDYRFFIIHEYGHYTYQCGNIEYLSNKDKY
;
A
#
# COMPACT_ATOMS: atom_id res chain seq x y z
N MET A 1 4.93 1.52 18.84
CA MET A 1 4.99 1.00 17.45
C MET A 1 3.61 0.58 16.96
N TYR A 2 2.95 -0.41 17.58
CA TYR A 2 1.63 -0.89 17.15
C TYR A 2 0.52 0.17 17.17
N PHE A 3 0.49 1.05 18.18
CA PHE A 3 -0.51 2.13 18.25
C PHE A 3 -0.42 3.08 17.05
N THR A 4 0.78 3.51 16.66
CA THR A 4 0.99 4.39 15.50
C THR A 4 0.61 3.71 14.18
N MET A 5 0.86 2.41 14.05
CA MET A 5 0.42 1.66 12.87
C MET A 5 -1.10 1.52 12.82
N ALA A 6 -1.76 1.26 13.95
CA ALA A 6 -3.22 1.24 14.03
C ALA A 6 -3.84 2.60 13.69
N GLN A 7 -3.22 3.71 14.14
CA GLN A 7 -3.64 5.06 13.77
C GLN A 7 -3.49 5.33 12.26
N LYS A 8 -2.37 4.90 11.65
CA LYS A 8 -2.17 5.00 10.19
C LYS A 8 -3.20 4.18 9.41
N ALA A 9 -3.46 2.94 9.84
CA ALA A 9 -4.50 2.10 9.25
C ALA A 9 -5.88 2.76 9.35
N ASN A 10 -6.27 3.26 10.53
CA ASN A 10 -7.56 3.95 10.73
C ASN A 10 -7.69 5.20 9.85
N LYS A 11 -6.61 5.96 9.63
CA LYS A 11 -6.62 7.10 8.71
C LYS A 11 -6.91 6.68 7.27
N LEU A 12 -6.34 5.57 6.80
CA LEU A 12 -6.63 5.04 5.47
C LEU A 12 -8.07 4.55 5.35
N LEU A 13 -8.56 3.81 6.35
CA LEU A 13 -9.94 3.34 6.37
C LEU A 13 -10.93 4.50 6.30
N LEU A 14 -10.67 5.59 7.04
CA LEU A 14 -11.47 6.81 6.98
C LEU A 14 -11.33 7.54 5.63
N LYS A 15 -10.11 7.67 5.08
CA LYS A 15 -9.85 8.32 3.78
C LYS A 15 -10.71 7.69 2.67
N TYR A 16 -10.83 6.37 2.69
CA TYR A 16 -11.56 5.60 1.67
C TYR A 16 -12.95 5.16 2.08
N ASN A 17 -13.46 5.65 3.22
CA ASN A 17 -14.77 5.29 3.76
C ASN A 17 -15.01 3.77 3.83
N ILE A 18 -13.99 3.02 4.26
CA ILE A 18 -14.05 1.56 4.39
C ILE A 18 -14.63 1.19 5.74
N THR A 19 -15.81 0.56 5.73
CA THR A 19 -16.50 0.09 6.93
C THR A 19 -16.65 -1.43 6.97
N ASP A 20 -16.55 -2.11 5.83
CA ASP A 20 -16.80 -3.55 5.69
C ASP A 20 -15.52 -4.36 5.54
N PHE A 21 -15.48 -5.52 6.19
CA PHE A 21 -14.36 -6.43 6.19
C PHE A 21 -14.78 -7.87 5.88
N PRO A 22 -13.92 -8.67 5.21
CA PRO A 22 -12.66 -8.25 4.61
C PRO A 22 -12.91 -7.35 3.39
N ILE A 23 -12.04 -6.35 3.18
CA ILE A 23 -12.18 -5.38 2.09
C ILE A 23 -12.26 -6.15 0.77
N ASN A 24 -13.23 -5.83 -0.09
CA ASN A 24 -13.35 -6.43 -1.42
C ASN A 24 -12.11 -6.07 -2.25
N THR A 25 -11.54 -7.03 -2.98
CA THR A 25 -10.39 -6.80 -3.86
C THR A 25 -10.69 -5.76 -4.92
N GLU A 26 -11.91 -5.70 -5.45
CA GLU A 26 -12.32 -4.68 -6.41
C GLU A 26 -12.22 -3.25 -5.85
N ILE A 27 -12.53 -3.08 -4.55
CA ILE A 27 -12.37 -1.78 -3.87
C ILE A 27 -10.89 -1.43 -3.72
N ILE A 28 -10.06 -2.42 -3.41
CA ILE A 28 -8.60 -2.24 -3.30
C ILE A 28 -8.04 -1.84 -4.67
N ASP A 29 -8.41 -2.55 -5.74
CA ASP A 29 -7.94 -2.29 -7.10
C ASP A 29 -8.33 -0.87 -7.53
N CYS A 30 -9.57 -0.46 -7.26
CA CYS A 30 -10.05 0.90 -7.50
C CYS A 30 -9.25 1.95 -6.70
N ILE A 31 -8.89 1.68 -5.45
CA ILE A 31 -8.04 2.59 -4.66
C ILE A 31 -6.64 2.70 -5.26
N ILE A 32 -6.02 1.58 -5.63
CA ILE A 32 -4.68 1.56 -6.24
C ILE A 32 -4.67 2.35 -7.54
N GLU A 33 -5.63 2.09 -8.43
CA GLU A 33 -5.75 2.81 -9.71
C GLU A 33 -5.98 4.32 -9.51
N ASN A 34 -6.87 4.70 -8.59
CA ASN A 34 -7.15 6.11 -8.29
C ASN A 34 -5.96 6.85 -7.67
N GLU A 35 -5.06 6.15 -6.99
CA GLU A 35 -3.83 6.70 -6.44
C GLU A 35 -2.69 6.75 -7.47
N GLY A 36 -2.96 6.35 -8.72
CA GLY A 36 -1.99 6.35 -9.82
C GLY A 36 -0.92 5.28 -9.67
N LEU A 37 -1.28 4.15 -9.07
CA LEU A 37 -0.41 3.00 -8.89
C LEU A 37 -0.77 1.88 -9.85
N GLU A 38 0.25 1.10 -10.23
CA GLU A 38 0.12 -0.06 -11.10
C GLU A 38 0.41 -1.35 -10.32
N ILE A 39 -0.14 -2.48 -10.78
CA ILE A 39 0.13 -3.80 -10.23
C ILE A 39 0.72 -4.67 -11.33
N GLU A 40 1.90 -5.23 -11.09
CA GLU A 40 2.56 -6.15 -12.00
C GLU A 40 2.86 -7.50 -11.34
N PHE A 41 2.55 -8.58 -12.05
CA PHE A 41 2.87 -9.94 -11.58
C PHE A 41 4.22 -10.40 -12.12
N THR A 42 5.07 -10.91 -11.24
CA THR A 42 6.39 -11.44 -11.61
C THR A 42 6.77 -12.66 -10.78
N ASP A 43 7.37 -13.65 -11.44
CA ASP A 43 7.87 -14.88 -10.79
C ASP A 43 9.23 -14.68 -10.11
N SER A 44 9.80 -13.47 -10.20
CA SER A 44 11.16 -13.17 -9.73
C SER A 44 11.25 -12.87 -8.23
N ILE A 45 10.10 -12.70 -7.55
CA ILE A 45 10.03 -12.40 -6.12
C ILE A 45 9.05 -13.36 -5.43
N LYS A 46 9.18 -13.51 -4.11
CA LYS A 46 8.34 -14.43 -3.32
C LYS A 46 7.06 -13.82 -2.73
N LYS A 47 6.98 -12.49 -2.71
CA LYS A 47 5.89 -11.72 -2.09
C LYS A 47 5.61 -10.50 -2.96
N ALA A 48 5.60 -9.31 -2.38
CA ALA A 48 5.45 -8.05 -3.08
C ALA A 48 6.53 -7.04 -2.68
N ILE A 49 6.71 -6.04 -3.53
CA ILE A 49 7.52 -4.85 -3.30
C ILE A 49 6.94 -3.70 -4.13
N ILE A 50 6.88 -2.50 -3.55
CA ILE A 50 6.63 -1.28 -4.32
C ILE A 50 7.93 -0.61 -4.76
N ILE A 51 8.03 -0.29 -6.05
CA ILE A 51 9.10 0.50 -6.65
C ILE A 51 8.44 1.61 -7.45
N ASP A 52 8.76 2.86 -7.11
CA ASP A 52 8.10 4.06 -7.64
C ASP A 52 6.57 3.99 -7.49
N ASN A 53 5.85 3.84 -8.61
CA ASN A 53 4.40 3.76 -8.67
C ASN A 53 3.87 2.35 -8.96
N THR A 54 4.73 1.33 -8.98
CA THR A 54 4.34 -0.02 -9.37
C THR A 54 4.55 -0.99 -8.21
N ILE A 55 3.48 -1.71 -7.87
CA ILE A 55 3.51 -2.83 -6.94
C ILE A 55 3.82 -4.09 -7.74
N TYR A 56 5.05 -4.57 -7.61
CA TYR A 56 5.46 -5.85 -8.15
C TYR A 56 5.13 -6.94 -7.15
N MET A 57 4.47 -8.02 -7.58
CA MET A 57 4.21 -9.17 -6.70
C MET A 57 4.25 -10.51 -7.44
N SER A 58 4.59 -11.58 -6.73
CA SER A 58 4.29 -12.93 -7.21
C SER A 58 2.78 -13.10 -7.33
N LYS A 59 2.32 -13.83 -8.35
CA LYS A 59 0.91 -14.18 -8.49
C LYS A 59 0.44 -14.88 -7.20
N PRO A 60 -0.56 -14.33 -6.48
CA PRO A 60 -0.97 -14.90 -5.21
C PRO A 60 -1.84 -16.15 -5.42
N ASP A 61 -1.74 -17.07 -4.46
CA ASP A 61 -2.47 -18.35 -4.49
C ASP A 61 -3.96 -18.17 -4.17
N ASN A 62 -4.32 -17.09 -3.46
CA ASN A 62 -5.68 -16.82 -3.03
C ASN A 62 -5.92 -15.31 -2.80
N THR A 63 -7.18 -14.95 -2.56
CA THR A 63 -7.59 -13.55 -2.33
C THR A 63 -7.14 -12.98 -0.99
N HIS A 64 -6.76 -13.81 -0.02
CA HIS A 64 -6.19 -13.33 1.24
C HIS A 64 -4.77 -12.82 1.00
N ASP A 65 -3.94 -13.59 0.30
CA ASP A 65 -2.56 -13.22 -0.02
C ASP A 65 -2.50 -11.99 -0.91
N TYR A 66 -3.37 -11.90 -1.92
CA TYR A 66 -3.51 -10.70 -2.76
C TYR A 66 -3.76 -9.44 -1.93
N ARG A 67 -4.76 -9.49 -1.03
CA ARG A 67 -5.10 -8.37 -0.14
C ARG A 67 -3.94 -8.00 0.77
N PHE A 68 -3.32 -9.01 1.37
CA PHE A 68 -2.22 -8.81 2.28
C PHE A 68 -1.03 -8.13 1.58
N PHE A 69 -0.64 -8.62 0.39
CA PHE A 69 0.46 -8.06 -0.38
C PHE A 69 0.21 -6.62 -0.80
N ILE A 70 -0.94 -6.32 -1.42
CA ILE A 70 -1.22 -4.97 -1.90
C ILE A 70 -1.35 -3.98 -0.76
N ILE A 71 -2.11 -4.30 0.28
CA ILE A 71 -2.32 -3.38 1.40
C ILE A 71 -1.00 -3.12 2.14
N HIS A 72 -0.13 -4.13 2.24
CA HIS A 72 1.19 -3.98 2.85
C HIS A 72 2.06 -3.00 2.06
N GLU A 73 2.20 -3.20 0.75
CA GLU A 73 3.02 -2.33 -0.11
C GLU A 73 2.41 -0.93 -0.26
N TYR A 74 1.09 -0.82 -0.35
CA TYR A 74 0.39 0.46 -0.35
C TYR A 74 0.63 1.26 0.96
N GLY A 75 0.71 0.55 2.09
CA GLY A 75 1.11 1.12 3.37
C GLY A 75 2.54 1.68 3.33
N HIS A 76 3.47 1.00 2.64
CA HIS A 76 4.83 1.50 2.43
C HIS A 76 4.85 2.76 1.57
N TYR A 77 4.14 2.75 0.44
CA TYR A 77 4.00 3.92 -0.43
C TYR A 77 3.46 5.13 0.32
N THR A 78 2.39 4.95 1.11
CA THR A 78 1.73 6.06 1.78
C THR A 78 2.50 6.60 3.00
N TYR A 79 3.19 5.72 3.74
CA TYR A 79 3.71 6.06 5.07
C TYR A 79 5.17 5.71 5.34
N GLN A 80 5.83 4.99 4.43
CA GLN A 80 7.24 4.60 4.53
C GLN A 80 8.09 5.04 3.34
N CYS A 81 7.58 5.87 2.41
CA CYS A 81 8.41 6.75 1.58
C CYS A 81 9.13 7.84 2.42
N GLY A 82 9.67 7.44 3.58
CA GLY A 82 10.40 8.19 4.59
C GLY A 82 11.79 8.65 4.14
N ASN A 83 11.91 9.11 2.89
CA ASN A 83 12.93 10.05 2.48
C ASN A 83 12.34 11.31 1.83
N ILE A 84 11.04 11.36 1.51
CA ILE A 84 10.42 12.59 0.96
C ILE A 84 10.29 13.67 2.05
N GLU A 85 10.00 13.31 3.31
CA GLU A 85 10.02 14.27 4.42
C GLU A 85 11.42 14.78 4.78
N TYR A 86 12.48 14.03 4.43
CA TYR A 86 13.87 14.48 4.59
C TYR A 86 14.30 15.40 3.45
N LEU A 87 13.77 15.19 2.24
CA LEU A 87 14.03 16.04 1.07
C LEU A 87 13.26 17.37 1.13
N SER A 88 12.04 17.40 1.70
CA SER A 88 11.24 18.62 1.82
C SER A 88 11.72 19.60 2.90
N ASN A 89 12.62 19.15 3.80
CA ASN A 89 13.21 19.97 4.87
C ASN A 89 14.67 20.35 4.61
N LYS A 90 15.22 20.06 3.42
CA LYS A 90 16.63 20.35 3.10
C LYS A 90 16.94 21.84 3.01
N ASP A 91 15.92 22.68 2.83
CA ASP A 91 16.03 24.14 2.73
C ASP A 91 15.64 24.87 4.04
N LYS A 92 15.51 24.16 5.17
CA LYS A 92 15.04 24.75 6.45
C LYS A 92 16.06 24.81 7.59
N TYR A 93 17.33 24.48 7.34
CA TYR A 93 18.43 24.68 8.29
C TYR A 93 19.71 25.12 7.60
#